data_AF-A0A3E1DJC3-F1
#
_entry.id   AF-A0A3E1DJC3-F1
#
_cell.length_a   1.000
_cell.length_b   1.000
_cell.length_c   1.000
_cell.angle_alpha   90.00
_cell.angle_beta   90.00
_cell.angle_gamma   90.00
#
_symmetry.space_group_name_H-M   'P 1'
#
loop_
_entity.id
_entity.type
_entity.pdbx_description
1 polymer ?
#
loop_
_entity_poly.entity_id
_entity_poly.type
_entity_poly.pdbx_seq_one_letter_code
_entity_poly.pdbx_strand_id
1 'polypeptide(L)'
;MKHLMVTSIILLVGISGEAMAIDCSGGTQLKNTGGDPNVVANAISGKTVCAISGSQKWQEYHQTGGNLIDYKKGPTDPIDKTAKVGTWSTSGNGGNSVVTYNYGSGGAYSYKIHLSGAQYTFCGTGSAPTLDVTLLSGQVSCGF
;
A
#
# COMPACT_ATOMS: atom_id res chain seq x y z
N MET A 1 54.12 -12.15 40.25
CA MET A 1 52.80 -12.37 39.62
C MET A 1 52.40 -11.06 38.96
N LYS A 2 52.38 -10.99 37.62
CA LYS A 2 52.11 -9.75 36.87
C LYS A 2 50.93 -10.03 35.94
N HIS A 3 49.86 -9.27 36.15
CA HIS A 3 48.54 -9.51 35.60
C HIS A 3 48.49 -9.21 34.10
N LEU A 4 47.90 -10.14 33.34
CA LEU A 4 47.58 -10.00 31.93
C LEU A 4 46.19 -9.36 31.84
N MET A 5 46.09 -8.11 31.39
CA MET A 5 44.81 -7.49 31.03
C MET A 5 44.60 -7.64 29.52
N VAL A 6 43.59 -8.43 29.14
CA VAL A 6 43.12 -8.56 27.75
C VAL A 6 41.84 -7.75 27.65
N THR A 7 41.89 -6.61 26.96
CA THR A 7 40.73 -5.76 26.70
C THR A 7 40.19 -6.10 25.31
N SER A 8 39.16 -6.94 25.26
CA SER A 8 38.44 -7.26 24.01
C SER A 8 37.42 -6.16 23.71
N ILE A 9 37.68 -5.37 22.67
CA ILE A 9 36.69 -4.45 22.07
C ILE A 9 35.89 -5.28 21.05
N ILE A 10 34.64 -5.60 21.39
CA ILE A 10 33.69 -6.19 20.44
C ILE A 10 33.08 -5.03 19.65
N LEU A 11 33.48 -4.90 18.39
CA LEU A 11 32.86 -3.98 17.43
C LEU A 11 31.55 -4.63 16.92
N LEU A 12 30.40 -4.15 17.40
CA LEU A 12 29.10 -4.56 16.89
C LEU A 12 28.83 -3.81 15.57
N VAL A 13 28.99 -4.50 14.44
CA VAL A 13 28.65 -3.95 13.12
C VAL A 13 27.14 -4.05 12.96
N GLY A 14 26.44 -2.94 13.19
CA GLY A 14 25.01 -2.83 12.88
C GLY A 14 24.85 -2.80 11.36
N ILE A 15 24.32 -3.87 10.78
CA ILE A 15 23.82 -3.85 9.40
C ILE A 15 22.60 -2.93 9.36
N SER A 16 22.77 -1.70 8.90
CA SER A 16 21.65 -0.88 8.46
C SER A 16 21.02 -1.60 7.27
N GLY A 17 19.78 -2.07 7.43
CA GLY A 17 18.98 -2.47 6.29
C GLY A 17 18.70 -1.23 5.46
N GLU A 18 19.30 -1.15 4.28
CA GLU A 18 19.05 -0.08 3.33
C GLU A 18 17.56 -0.16 2.93
N ALA A 19 16.76 0.81 3.36
CA ALA A 19 15.37 0.92 2.94
C ALA A 19 15.39 1.28 1.45
N MET A 20 15.07 0.30 0.60
CA MET A 20 14.84 0.54 -0.82
C MET A 20 13.69 1.54 -0.93
N ALA A 21 13.99 2.77 -1.35
CA ALA A 21 12.95 3.75 -1.62
C ALA A 21 12.16 3.29 -2.86
N ILE A 22 10.86 3.15 -2.70
CA ILE A 22 9.97 2.86 -3.83
C ILE A 22 9.87 4.13 -4.67
N ASP A 23 10.29 4.03 -5.92
CA ASP A 23 10.29 5.15 -6.87
C ASP A 23 9.04 5.10 -7.78
N CYS A 24 8.40 6.26 -7.89
CA CYS A 24 7.27 6.51 -8.76
C CYS A 24 7.65 6.77 -10.22
N SER A 25 8.94 6.79 -10.54
CA SER A 25 9.46 7.00 -11.88
C SER A 25 9.55 5.71 -12.74
N GLY A 26 9.49 4.54 -12.12
CA GLY A 26 9.81 3.24 -12.74
C GLY A 26 8.68 2.51 -13.46
N GLY A 27 7.51 3.14 -13.68
CA GLY A 27 6.33 2.47 -14.23
C GLY A 27 5.41 3.37 -15.05
N THR A 28 4.47 2.76 -15.77
CA THR A 28 3.44 3.51 -16.51
C THR A 28 2.28 3.82 -15.59
N GLN A 29 1.94 5.10 -15.42
CA GLN A 29 0.75 5.50 -14.68
C GLN A 29 -0.52 4.97 -15.35
N LEU A 30 -1.41 4.38 -14.57
CA LEU A 30 -2.78 4.11 -14.98
C LEU A 30 -3.58 5.41 -15.05
N LYS A 31 -4.20 5.67 -16.20
CA LYS A 31 -4.87 6.94 -16.49
C LYS A 31 -6.28 6.68 -16.97
N ASN A 32 -7.25 7.32 -16.32
CA ASN A 32 -8.57 7.50 -16.89
C ASN A 32 -8.42 8.41 -18.11
N THR A 33 -9.10 8.10 -19.19
CA THR A 33 -9.10 8.88 -20.43
C THR A 33 -10.52 9.09 -20.91
N GLY A 34 -10.75 10.00 -21.86
CA GLY A 34 -12.08 10.18 -22.45
C GLY A 34 -12.64 8.92 -23.14
N GLY A 35 -11.76 8.00 -23.60
CA GLY A 35 -12.16 6.72 -24.19
C GLY A 35 -12.35 5.59 -23.18
N ASP A 36 -11.73 5.70 -22.00
CA ASP A 36 -11.93 4.76 -20.88
C ASP A 36 -11.82 5.54 -19.55
N PRO A 37 -12.94 6.02 -18.99
CA PRO A 37 -12.93 6.85 -17.80
C PRO A 37 -12.71 6.06 -16.50
N ASN A 38 -12.65 4.73 -16.56
CA ASN A 38 -12.66 3.86 -15.37
C ASN A 38 -11.40 2.99 -15.24
N VAL A 39 -10.34 3.23 -16.02
CA VAL A 39 -9.08 2.45 -15.97
C VAL A 39 -8.57 2.23 -14.54
N VAL A 40 -8.52 3.30 -13.74
CA VAL A 40 -8.02 3.24 -12.35
C VAL A 40 -8.99 2.43 -11.46
N ALA A 41 -10.30 2.64 -11.60
CA ALA A 41 -11.30 1.93 -10.81
C ALA A 41 -11.33 0.44 -11.16
N ASN A 42 -11.27 0.10 -12.45
CA ASN A 42 -11.27 -1.27 -12.95
C ASN A 42 -10.05 -2.07 -12.48
N ALA A 43 -8.91 -1.40 -12.29
CA ALA A 43 -7.70 -2.04 -11.79
C ALA A 43 -7.87 -2.57 -10.35
N ILE A 44 -8.60 -1.86 -9.48
CA ILE A 44 -8.65 -2.15 -8.04
C ILE A 44 -10.01 -2.64 -7.55
N SER A 45 -11.11 -2.32 -8.23
CA SER A 45 -12.46 -2.69 -7.80
C SER A 45 -12.61 -4.21 -7.71
N GLY A 46 -13.17 -4.68 -6.60
CA GLY A 46 -13.34 -6.09 -6.31
C GLY A 46 -12.04 -6.82 -5.95
N LYS A 47 -10.98 -6.10 -5.56
CA LYS A 47 -9.69 -6.67 -5.16
C LYS A 47 -9.26 -6.21 -3.77
N THR A 48 -8.48 -7.03 -3.08
CA THR A 48 -7.68 -6.62 -1.91
C THR A 48 -6.38 -5.98 -2.40
N VAL A 49 -6.13 -4.74 -1.97
CA VAL A 49 -4.84 -4.06 -2.05
C VAL A 49 -3.99 -4.49 -0.86
N CYS A 50 -2.92 -5.23 -1.15
CA CYS A 50 -1.87 -5.58 -0.21
C CYS A 50 -0.76 -4.55 -0.32
N ALA A 51 -0.78 -3.55 0.57
CA ALA A 51 0.13 -2.41 0.53
C ALA A 51 1.22 -2.52 1.58
N ILE A 52 2.45 -2.16 1.21
CA ILE A 52 3.61 -2.12 2.12
C ILE A 52 4.31 -0.77 1.99
N SER A 53 4.67 -0.17 3.12
CA SER A 53 5.55 1.01 3.21
C SER A 53 6.49 0.85 4.39
N GLY A 54 7.77 0.54 4.12
CA GLY A 54 8.72 0.18 5.16
C GLY A 54 8.24 -1.06 5.93
N SER A 55 8.06 -0.95 7.25
CA SER A 55 7.54 -2.03 8.11
C SER A 55 6.01 -2.06 8.22
N GLN A 56 5.31 -1.06 7.68
CA GLN A 56 3.85 -0.98 7.74
C GLN A 56 3.22 -1.79 6.61
N LYS A 57 2.14 -2.50 6.93
CA LYS A 57 1.42 -3.37 5.99
C LYS A 57 -0.08 -3.13 6.13
N TRP A 58 -0.79 -3.12 5.01
CA TRP A 58 -2.25 -2.97 4.95
C TRP A 58 -2.85 -3.97 3.97
N GLN A 59 -4.06 -4.44 4.27
CA GLN A 59 -4.80 -5.41 3.46
C GLN A 59 -6.25 -4.96 3.32
N GLU A 60 -6.51 -4.08 2.36
CA GLU A 60 -7.80 -3.41 2.22
C GLU A 60 -8.51 -3.85 0.95
N TYR A 61 -9.74 -4.33 1.10
CA TYR A 61 -10.61 -4.73 0.02
C TYR A 61 -11.43 -3.55 -0.52
N HIS A 62 -11.31 -3.33 -1.82
CA HIS A 62 -12.00 -2.30 -2.59
C HIS A 62 -13.33 -2.83 -3.07
N GLN A 63 -14.34 -2.78 -2.23
CA GLN A 63 -15.68 -3.23 -2.60
C GLN A 63 -16.22 -2.38 -3.76
N THR A 64 -16.79 -3.04 -4.78
CA THR A 64 -17.53 -2.36 -5.85
C THR A 64 -18.60 -1.45 -5.25
N GLY A 65 -18.64 -0.19 -5.68
CA GLY A 65 -19.50 0.83 -5.10
C GLY A 65 -18.82 1.74 -4.07
N GLY A 66 -17.54 1.50 -3.74
CA GLY A 66 -16.69 2.50 -3.07
C GLY A 66 -16.49 2.32 -1.57
N ASN A 67 -16.93 1.21 -0.95
CA ASN A 67 -16.54 0.91 0.43
C ASN A 67 -15.11 0.35 0.47
N LEU A 68 -14.37 0.72 1.51
CA LEU A 68 -13.05 0.19 1.82
C LEU A 68 -13.13 -0.66 3.08
N ILE A 69 -12.72 -1.93 2.97
CA ILE A 69 -12.87 -2.92 4.03
C ILE A 69 -11.49 -3.45 4.41
N ASP A 70 -11.06 -3.23 5.64
CA ASP A 70 -9.83 -3.87 6.15
C ASP A 70 -10.12 -5.36 6.40
N TYR A 71 -9.29 -6.22 5.80
CA TYR A 71 -9.43 -7.67 5.95
C TYR A 71 -9.14 -8.14 7.37
N LYS A 72 -8.24 -7.46 8.11
CA LYS A 72 -7.83 -7.84 9.47
C LYS A 72 -7.44 -9.32 9.57
N LYS A 73 -8.09 -10.11 10.43
CA LYS A 73 -7.90 -11.57 10.52
C LYS A 73 -8.95 -12.40 9.76
N GLY A 74 -9.82 -11.74 9.00
CA GLY A 74 -10.87 -12.37 8.22
C GLY A 74 -12.26 -12.28 8.87
N PRO A 75 -13.34 -12.58 8.11
CA PRO A 75 -14.71 -12.28 8.52
C PRO A 75 -15.21 -13.16 9.67
N THR A 76 -14.57 -14.31 9.90
CA THR A 76 -14.96 -15.30 10.92
C THR A 76 -14.13 -15.22 12.20
N ASP A 77 -13.09 -14.39 12.26
CA ASP A 77 -12.26 -14.26 13.46
C ASP A 77 -13.12 -13.71 14.63
N PRO A 78 -13.04 -14.25 15.85
CA PRO A 78 -13.91 -13.81 16.94
C PRO A 78 -13.55 -12.43 17.50
N ILE A 79 -12.33 -11.94 17.26
CA ILE A 79 -11.74 -10.75 17.92
C ILE A 79 -11.49 -9.62 16.91
N ASP A 80 -10.99 -9.94 15.72
CA ASP A 80 -10.52 -8.96 14.72
C ASP A 80 -11.10 -9.24 13.34
N LYS A 81 -12.44 -9.15 13.26
CA LYS A 81 -13.22 -9.35 12.04
C LYS A 81 -12.96 -8.28 11.01
N THR A 82 -13.07 -8.65 9.73
CA THR A 82 -13.15 -7.70 8.61
C THR A 82 -14.10 -6.56 8.92
N ALA A 83 -13.68 -5.32 8.69
CA ALA A 83 -14.47 -4.15 9.03
C ALA A 83 -14.37 -3.07 7.95
N LYS A 84 -15.46 -2.34 7.71
CA LYS A 84 -15.41 -1.13 6.90
C LYS A 84 -14.58 -0.07 7.63
N VAL A 85 -13.53 0.40 6.99
CA VAL A 85 -12.61 1.43 7.53
C VAL A 85 -12.72 2.75 6.81
N GLY A 86 -13.39 2.78 5.65
CA GLY A 86 -13.54 4.02 4.90
C GLY A 86 -14.27 3.83 3.57
N THR A 87 -13.98 4.75 2.67
CA THR A 87 -14.44 4.72 1.28
C THR A 87 -13.28 4.97 0.33
N TRP A 88 -13.37 4.46 -0.88
CA TRP A 88 -12.47 4.77 -1.97
C TRP A 88 -13.25 5.32 -3.17
N SER A 89 -12.60 6.18 -3.94
CA SER A 89 -13.13 6.73 -5.19
C SER A 89 -11.99 7.02 -6.17
N THR A 90 -12.30 7.16 -7.44
CA THR A 90 -11.32 7.58 -8.45
C THR A 90 -11.76 8.85 -9.12
N SER A 91 -10.82 9.73 -9.42
CA SER A 91 -11.09 11.00 -10.11
C SER A 91 -9.95 11.40 -11.03
N GLY A 92 -10.13 12.50 -11.77
CA GLY A 92 -9.15 13.03 -12.69
C GLY A 92 -9.15 12.37 -14.07
N ASN A 93 -8.35 12.94 -14.97
CA ASN A 93 -8.19 12.51 -16.36
C ASN A 93 -6.72 12.64 -16.77
N GLY A 94 -6.26 11.73 -17.63
CA GLY A 94 -4.86 11.67 -18.06
C GLY A 94 -3.91 11.52 -16.87
N GLY A 95 -2.80 12.26 -16.87
CA GLY A 95 -1.81 12.23 -15.79
C GLY A 95 -2.30 12.67 -14.41
N ASN A 96 -3.51 13.24 -14.33
CA ASN A 96 -4.14 13.65 -13.07
C ASN A 96 -5.06 12.58 -12.49
N SER A 97 -5.13 11.39 -13.11
CA SER A 97 -5.94 10.28 -12.60
C SER A 97 -5.40 9.80 -11.25
N VAL A 98 -6.28 9.74 -10.26
CA VAL A 98 -5.95 9.36 -8.87
C VAL A 98 -7.03 8.46 -8.28
N VAL A 99 -6.62 7.61 -7.34
CA VAL A 99 -7.51 6.98 -6.36
C VAL A 99 -7.42 7.77 -5.05
N THR A 100 -8.56 8.03 -4.42
CA THR A 100 -8.67 8.73 -3.13
C THR A 100 -9.33 7.81 -2.12
N TYR A 101 -8.66 7.63 -0.99
CA TYR A 101 -9.14 6.95 0.19
C TYR A 101 -9.58 7.97 1.23
N ASN A 102 -10.72 7.73 1.86
CA ASN A 102 -11.23 8.56 2.96
C ASN A 102 -11.56 7.65 4.15
N TYR A 103 -10.82 7.87 5.25
CA TYR A 103 -10.94 7.12 6.51
C TYR A 103 -11.71 7.93 7.58
N GLY A 104 -12.50 8.93 7.18
CA GLY A 104 -13.22 9.83 8.07
C GLY A 104 -12.25 10.66 8.92
N SER A 105 -12.26 10.47 10.24
CA SER A 105 -11.33 11.14 11.15
C SER A 105 -9.87 10.74 10.94
N GLY A 106 -9.61 9.61 10.29
CA GLY A 106 -8.26 9.18 9.90
C GLY A 106 -7.66 10.00 8.74
N GLY A 107 -8.45 10.88 8.11
CA GLY A 107 -8.02 11.72 7.00
C GLY A 107 -8.28 11.09 5.63
N ALA A 108 -7.84 11.81 4.60
CA ALA A 108 -7.97 11.39 3.21
C ALA A 108 -6.60 11.39 2.52
N TYR A 109 -6.35 10.35 1.74
CA TYR A 109 -5.08 10.09 1.07
C TYR A 109 -5.32 9.77 -0.39
N SER A 110 -4.56 10.40 -1.28
CA SER A 110 -4.72 10.22 -2.73
C SER A 110 -3.44 9.71 -3.38
N TYR A 111 -3.59 8.80 -4.32
CA TYR A 111 -2.49 8.09 -4.97
C TYR A 111 -2.65 8.06 -6.48
N LYS A 112 -1.55 8.20 -7.21
CA LYS A 112 -1.44 7.80 -8.61
C LYS A 112 -0.97 6.35 -8.67
N ILE A 113 -1.69 5.51 -9.41
CA ILE A 113 -1.31 4.10 -9.56
C ILE A 113 -0.37 3.97 -10.75
N HIS A 114 0.80 3.37 -10.54
CA HIS A 114 1.75 3.01 -11.58
C HIS A 114 1.85 1.49 -11.67
N LEU A 115 2.02 0.99 -12.89
CA LEU A 115 2.24 -0.42 -13.18
C LEU A 115 3.60 -0.58 -13.86
N SER A 116 4.43 -1.47 -13.31
CA SER A 116 5.70 -1.88 -13.90
C SER A 116 5.73 -3.41 -14.00
N GLY A 117 5.52 -3.95 -15.20
CA GLY A 117 5.24 -5.37 -15.38
C GLY A 117 3.96 -5.80 -14.66
N ALA A 118 4.09 -6.63 -13.63
CA ALA A 118 2.98 -7.07 -12.78
C ALA A 118 2.92 -6.34 -11.42
N GLN A 119 3.89 -5.47 -11.12
CA GLN A 119 3.99 -4.78 -9.84
C GLN A 119 3.24 -3.46 -9.87
N TYR A 120 2.38 -3.23 -8.87
CA TYR A 120 1.71 -1.95 -8.70
C TYR A 120 2.46 -1.09 -7.69
N THR A 121 2.56 0.20 -7.97
CA THR A 121 3.09 1.19 -7.05
C THR A 121 2.07 2.30 -6.88
N PHE A 122 1.67 2.56 -5.64
CA PHE A 122 0.73 3.63 -5.33
C PHE A 122 1.53 4.84 -4.85
N CYS A 123 1.62 5.82 -5.73
CA CYS A 123 2.40 7.03 -5.53
C CYS A 123 1.57 8.09 -4.82
N GLY A 124 1.84 8.27 -3.53
CA GLY A 124 1.15 9.24 -2.71
C GLY A 124 1.29 10.66 -3.25
N THR A 125 0.23 11.45 -3.04
CA THR A 125 0.22 12.89 -3.31
C THR A 125 0.14 13.64 -1.98
N GLY A 126 0.78 14.80 -1.89
CA GLY A 126 0.86 15.54 -0.63
C GLY A 126 1.65 14.76 0.44
N SER A 127 1.00 14.46 1.56
CA SER A 127 1.58 13.73 2.70
C SER A 127 1.38 12.22 2.66
N ALA A 128 0.71 11.69 1.64
CA ALA A 128 0.56 10.24 1.48
C ALA A 128 1.92 9.59 1.13
N PRO A 129 2.31 8.46 1.77
CA PRO A 129 3.55 7.76 1.44
C PRO A 129 3.46 7.08 0.06
N THR A 130 4.59 6.60 -0.46
CA THR A 130 4.58 5.67 -1.60
C THR A 130 4.42 4.24 -1.09
N LEU A 131 3.55 3.44 -1.74
CA LEU A 131 3.25 2.07 -1.33
C LEU A 131 3.66 1.07 -2.40
N ASP A 132 4.26 -0.04 -1.98
CA ASP A 132 4.41 -1.24 -2.78
C ASP A 132 3.11 -2.03 -2.74
N VAL A 133 2.52 -2.36 -3.88
CA VAL A 133 1.17 -2.92 -3.93
C VAL A 133 1.11 -4.21 -4.74
N THR A 134 0.58 -5.24 -4.10
CA THR A 134 0.06 -6.44 -4.77
C THR A 134 -1.47 -6.42 -4.75
N LEU A 135 -2.10 -6.80 -5.86
CA LEU A 135 -3.56 -6.88 -5.97
C LEU A 135 -4.01 -8.34 -5.98
N LEU A 136 -4.92 -8.70 -5.06
CA LEU A 136 -5.53 -10.03 -5.00
C LEU A 136 -7.02 -9.94 -5.33
N SER A 137 -7.55 -10.83 -6.16
CA SER A 137 -8.97 -10.82 -6.50
C SER A 137 -9.84 -11.28 -5.32
N GLY A 138 -10.93 -10.56 -5.06
CA GLY A 138 -11.85 -10.84 -3.96
C GLY A 138 -11.39 -10.28 -2.61
N GLN A 139 -12.23 -10.47 -1.58
CA GLN A 139 -11.92 -10.07 -0.21
C GLN A 139 -11.12 -11.18 0.46
N VAL A 140 -9.80 -11.16 0.26
CA VAL A 140 -8.87 -12.21 0.70
C VAL A 140 -7.71 -11.64 1.51
N SER A 141 -7.03 -12.50 2.27
CA SER A 141 -5.84 -12.15 3.03
C SER A 141 -4.62 -11.96 2.14
N CYS A 142 -3.74 -11.04 2.55
CA CYS A 142 -2.44 -10.82 1.91
C CYS A 142 -1.32 -11.77 2.39
N GLY A 143 -1.56 -12.59 3.41
CA GLY A 143 -0.65 -13.67 3.82
C GLY A 143 0.66 -13.24 4.49
N PHE A 144 0.71 -12.04 5.08
CA PHE A 144 1.92 -11.47 5.71
C PHE A 144 1.79 -11.19 7.20
#